data_AF-A0A7S3PPT1-F1
#
_entry.id   AF-A0A7S3PPT1-F1
#
_cell.length_a   1.000
_cell.length_b   1.000
_cell.length_c   1.000
_cell.angle_alpha   90.00
_cell.angle_beta   90.00
_cell.angle_gamma   90.00
#
_symmetry.space_group_name_H-M   'P 1'
#
loop_
_entity.id
_entity.type
_entity.pdbx_description
1 polymer ?
#
loop_
_entity_poly.entity_id
_entity_poly.type
_entity_poly.pdbx_seq_one_letter_code
_entity_poly.pdbx_strand_id
1 'polypeptide(L)'
;MILTVDSLRSALCENAPASGGNSVPIAVISYFSDLKEAKKQEVAICSLCARIGMLNSPDQNKARAVLQSFPGPGALGKMTSKFDKGLEKAGVNPFLGGATICENDLVALEAIFPIFSSVLLPQQRKEYPNIQKWFEACLMQDKDKKLGLHHHMIGEKRIGSQIDCFPNSITVRQNADVAKEINLGYKKKQTQREMEKAAKEQGKEATTPSSETEEAAPITIAQLGLVQEAAQKRLWDKLASMDVTPYKEENVDLDAKRPVGHSTHNLLVKDKKSKQLYLIATRQSVNANLKDLAKKLNAKELRLARSSKECLCIDNGCITLLSLYNNSGEVVPVIDSKLLTDGGQKLRICSGCTNPQDHSQHNVVDVTAAVVKDILKESNTSGPIYIDFE
;
A
#
# COMPACT_ATOMS: atom_id res chain seq x y z
N MET A 1 4.79 -28.88 7.33
CA MET A 1 5.57 -29.50 8.42
C MET A 1 6.63 -28.47 8.80
N ILE A 2 6.53 -27.83 9.96
CA ILE A 2 7.50 -26.80 10.39
C ILE A 2 8.70 -27.57 10.93
N LEU A 3 9.79 -27.61 10.16
CA LEU A 3 11.06 -28.18 10.62
C LEU A 3 11.56 -27.30 11.77
N THR A 4 11.64 -27.86 12.98
CA THR A 4 12.21 -27.17 14.14
C THR A 4 13.73 -27.11 13.98
N VAL A 5 14.37 -26.09 14.57
CA VAL A 5 15.83 -25.96 14.62
C VAL A 5 16.48 -27.24 15.17
N ASP A 6 15.82 -27.93 16.08
CA ASP A 6 16.26 -29.21 16.65
C ASP A 6 16.22 -30.37 15.63
N SER A 7 15.24 -30.39 14.73
CA SER A 7 15.15 -31.40 13.66
C SER A 7 16.31 -31.26 12.68
N LEU A 8 16.70 -30.02 12.39
CA LEU A 8 17.83 -29.68 11.54
C LEU A 8 19.17 -30.02 12.22
N ARG A 9 19.23 -29.87 13.55
CA ARG A 9 20.38 -30.24 14.39
C ARG A 9 20.64 -31.74 14.39
N SER A 10 19.59 -32.56 14.52
CA SER A 10 19.70 -34.03 14.47
C SER A 10 20.08 -34.54 13.08
N ALA A 11 19.46 -34.03 12.01
CA ALA A 11 19.76 -34.46 10.64
C ALA A 11 21.22 -34.18 10.21
N LEU A 12 21.84 -33.15 10.79
CA LEU A 12 23.21 -32.73 10.50
C LEU A 12 24.28 -33.39 11.38
N CYS A 13 23.93 -33.82 12.59
CA CYS A 13 24.85 -34.49 13.49
C CYS A 13 24.99 -35.99 13.20
N GLU A 14 23.96 -36.65 12.66
CA GLU A 14 23.94 -38.11 12.52
C GLU A 14 24.57 -38.64 11.23
N ASN A 15 24.79 -37.81 10.21
CA ASN A 15 25.32 -38.24 8.90
C ASN A 15 26.72 -37.70 8.56
N ALA A 16 27.45 -37.13 9.53
CA ALA A 16 28.84 -36.77 9.29
C ALA A 16 29.72 -38.02 9.37
N PRO A 17 30.31 -38.53 8.26
CA PRO A 17 31.29 -39.60 8.35
C PRO A 17 32.41 -39.13 9.28
N ALA A 18 32.82 -40.01 10.20
CA ALA A 18 33.88 -39.78 11.18
C ALA A 18 35.22 -39.52 10.48
N SER A 19 35.40 -38.30 9.96
CA SER A 19 36.66 -37.76 9.47
C SER A 19 36.58 -36.22 9.38
N GLY A 20 36.75 -35.57 10.53
CA GLY A 20 37.55 -34.35 10.64
C GLY A 20 37.08 -33.00 10.06
N GLY A 21 35.95 -32.87 9.35
CA GLY A 21 35.54 -31.59 8.76
C GLY A 21 34.05 -31.28 8.93
N ASN A 22 33.72 -30.01 9.20
CA ASN A 22 32.38 -29.39 9.17
C ASN A 22 31.57 -29.22 10.48
N SER A 23 32.20 -29.02 11.64
CA SER A 23 31.48 -28.53 12.85
C SER A 23 31.23 -27.02 12.88
N VAL A 24 31.87 -26.25 11.99
CA VAL A 24 31.83 -24.78 11.96
C VAL A 24 30.52 -24.22 11.36
N PRO A 25 29.94 -24.78 10.28
CA PRO A 25 28.72 -24.25 9.68
C PRO A 25 27.51 -24.26 10.63
N ILE A 26 27.34 -25.31 11.44
CA ILE A 26 26.14 -25.49 12.28
C ILE A 26 26.04 -24.42 13.38
N ALA A 27 27.12 -24.17 14.11
CA ALA A 27 27.13 -23.17 15.17
C ALA A 27 26.91 -21.74 14.64
N VAL A 28 27.36 -21.49 13.41
CA VAL A 28 27.16 -20.23 12.72
C VAL A 28 25.71 -20.07 12.26
N ILE A 29 25.14 -21.09 11.62
CA ILE A 29 23.76 -21.09 11.15
C ILE A 29 22.80 -20.88 12.33
N SER A 30 23.03 -21.59 13.45
CA SER A 30 22.27 -21.39 14.70
C SER A 30 22.31 -19.94 15.16
N TYR A 31 23.49 -19.33 15.21
CA TYR A 31 23.63 -17.94 15.64
C TYR A 31 22.86 -16.95 14.75
N PHE A 32 22.92 -17.13 13.42
CA PHE A 32 22.19 -16.25 12.50
C PHE A 32 20.67 -16.44 12.60
N SER A 33 20.21 -17.68 12.79
CA SER A 33 18.80 -17.96 13.08
C SER A 33 18.34 -17.34 14.40
N ASP A 34 19.15 -17.46 15.46
CA ASP A 34 18.85 -16.87 16.77
C ASP A 34 18.84 -15.34 16.70
N LEU A 35 19.78 -14.73 15.96
CA LEU A 35 19.80 -13.29 15.72
C LEU A 35 18.55 -12.84 14.93
N LYS A 36 18.16 -13.60 13.90
CA LYS A 36 16.96 -13.33 13.08
C LYS A 36 15.69 -13.36 13.92
N GLU A 37 15.55 -14.33 14.82
CA GLU A 37 14.36 -14.41 15.68
C GLU A 37 14.40 -13.42 16.85
N ALA A 38 15.52 -13.31 17.56
CA ALA A 38 15.66 -12.42 18.71
C ALA A 38 15.57 -10.93 18.33
N LYS A 39 15.92 -10.58 17.09
CA LYS A 39 15.92 -9.20 16.55
C LYS A 39 15.12 -9.08 15.27
N LYS A 40 13.99 -9.79 15.21
CA LYS A 40 13.10 -9.85 14.03
C LYS A 40 12.66 -8.48 13.54
N GLN A 41 12.39 -7.53 14.45
CA GLN A 41 11.98 -6.18 14.10
C GLN A 41 13.10 -5.40 13.41
N GLU A 42 14.32 -5.42 13.95
CA GLU A 42 15.48 -4.73 13.38
C GLU A 42 15.89 -5.34 12.03
N VAL A 43 15.80 -6.67 11.91
CA VAL A 43 16.01 -7.37 10.65
C VAL A 43 14.96 -6.95 9.62
N ALA A 44 13.69 -6.84 10.02
CA ALA A 44 12.60 -6.40 9.14
C ALA A 44 12.80 -4.94 8.69
N ILE A 45 13.23 -4.04 9.58
CA ILE A 45 13.53 -2.65 9.26
C ILE A 45 14.66 -2.57 8.23
N CYS A 46 15.79 -3.26 8.48
CA CYS A 46 16.91 -3.29 7.55
C CYS A 46 16.50 -3.81 6.17
N SER A 47 15.71 -4.89 6.15
CA SER A 47 15.22 -5.54 4.92
C SER A 47 14.22 -4.66 4.17
N LEU A 48 13.32 -3.97 4.87
CA LEU A 48 12.36 -3.05 4.25
C LEU A 48 13.09 -1.86 3.64
N CYS A 49 13.96 -1.20 4.39
CA CYS A 49 14.77 -0.07 3.91
C CYS A 49 15.59 -0.47 2.67
N ALA A 50 16.19 -1.66 2.69
CA ALA A 50 16.86 -2.23 1.53
C ALA A 50 15.95 -2.37 0.31
N ARG A 51 14.76 -2.94 0.47
CA ARG A 51 13.79 -3.18 -0.62
C ARG A 51 13.27 -1.89 -1.25
N ILE A 52 13.11 -0.82 -0.47
CA ILE A 52 12.66 0.49 -0.95
C ILE A 52 13.81 1.41 -1.38
N GLY A 53 15.05 0.90 -1.44
CA GLY A 53 16.22 1.67 -1.87
C GLY A 53 16.69 2.73 -0.87
N MET A 54 16.19 2.71 0.37
CA MET A 54 16.65 3.59 1.44
C MET A 54 17.94 3.04 2.04
N LEU A 55 19.06 3.64 1.66
CA LEU A 55 20.38 3.34 2.20
C LEU A 55 20.76 4.36 3.27
N ASN A 56 21.21 3.86 4.42
CA ASN A 56 21.72 4.63 5.56
C ASN A 56 20.69 5.59 6.17
N SER A 57 19.41 5.23 6.15
CA SER A 57 18.39 6.01 6.87
C SER A 57 18.67 5.98 8.39
N PRO A 58 18.22 6.97 9.16
CA PRO A 58 18.38 6.98 10.62
C PRO A 58 17.88 5.70 11.27
N ASP A 59 16.71 5.21 10.86
CA ASP A 59 16.12 3.97 11.38
C ASP A 59 16.91 2.72 10.98
N GLN A 60 17.41 2.67 9.75
CA GLN A 60 18.26 1.57 9.29
C GLN A 60 19.60 1.55 10.05
N ASN A 61 20.21 2.71 10.28
CA ASN A 61 21.46 2.80 11.04
C ASN A 61 21.26 2.39 12.50
N LYS A 62 20.14 2.81 13.11
CA LYS A 62 19.76 2.38 14.47
C LYS A 62 19.56 0.86 14.54
N ALA A 63 18.82 0.29 13.59
CA ALA A 63 18.61 -1.16 13.51
C ALA A 63 19.92 -1.93 13.30
N ARG A 64 20.80 -1.45 12.42
CA ARG A 64 22.14 -2.05 12.20
C ARG A 64 22.99 -2.02 13.47
N ALA A 65 23.01 -0.90 14.20
CA ALA A 65 23.77 -0.78 15.44
C ALA A 65 23.33 -1.84 16.48
N VAL A 66 22.02 -2.03 16.62
CA VAL A 66 21.46 -3.07 17.49
C VAL A 66 21.92 -4.46 17.03
N LEU A 67 21.79 -4.78 15.75
CA LEU A 67 22.18 -6.09 15.21
C LEU A 67 23.69 -6.36 15.33
N GLN A 68 24.54 -5.35 15.12
CA GLN A 68 25.99 -5.47 15.25
C GLN A 68 26.45 -5.66 16.70
N SER A 69 25.65 -5.20 17.67
CA SER A 69 25.91 -5.31 19.10
C SER A 69 25.35 -6.58 19.76
N PHE A 70 24.62 -7.44 19.03
CA PHE A 70 23.95 -8.61 19.62
C PHE A 70 24.77 -9.91 19.48
N PRO A 71 24.85 -10.77 20.52
CA PRO A 71 24.44 -10.56 21.92
C PRO A 71 25.43 -9.71 22.73
N GLY A 72 26.56 -9.32 22.12
CA GLY A 72 27.51 -8.37 22.67
C GLY A 72 28.30 -7.67 21.57
N PRO A 73 29.08 -6.62 21.90
CA PRO A 73 29.84 -5.86 20.93
C PRO A 73 30.74 -6.75 20.07
N GLY A 74 30.61 -6.63 18.74
CA GLY A 74 31.44 -7.33 17.76
C GLY A 74 31.11 -8.83 17.60
N ALA A 75 30.05 -9.35 18.22
CA ALA A 75 29.67 -10.75 18.08
C ALA A 75 29.31 -11.10 16.63
N LEU A 76 28.59 -10.22 15.93
CA LEU A 76 28.28 -10.40 14.51
C LEU A 76 29.56 -10.54 13.67
N GLY A 77 30.53 -9.64 13.85
CA GLY A 77 31.80 -9.69 13.12
C GLY A 77 32.60 -10.97 13.40
N LYS A 78 32.61 -11.44 14.65
CA LYS A 78 33.26 -12.72 15.03
C LYS A 78 32.59 -13.91 14.36
N MET A 79 31.26 -13.95 14.33
CA MET A 79 30.50 -15.05 13.75
C MET A 79 30.59 -15.07 12.23
N THR A 80 30.51 -13.91 11.57
CA THR A 80 30.76 -13.77 10.13
C THR A 80 32.20 -14.19 9.79
N SER A 81 33.21 -13.74 10.54
CA SER A 81 34.61 -14.17 10.32
C SER A 81 34.79 -15.67 10.51
N LYS A 82 34.14 -16.26 11.52
CA LYS A 82 34.18 -17.72 11.75
C LYS A 82 33.54 -18.48 10.59
N PHE A 83 32.45 -17.99 10.02
CA PHE A 83 31.82 -18.60 8.85
C PHE A 83 32.70 -18.52 7.62
N ASP A 84 33.28 -17.35 7.35
CA ASP A 84 34.16 -17.12 6.21
C ASP A 84 35.36 -18.07 6.22
N LYS A 85 36.03 -18.21 7.38
CA LYS A 85 37.11 -19.18 7.58
C LYS A 85 36.64 -20.63 7.51
N GLY A 86 35.38 -20.89 7.87
CA GLY A 86 34.77 -22.20 7.73
C GLY A 86 34.62 -22.59 6.26
N LEU A 87 34.16 -21.66 5.43
CA LEU A 87 34.06 -21.83 3.98
C LEU A 87 35.43 -21.96 3.33
N GLU A 88 36.43 -21.17 3.75
CA GLU A 88 37.82 -21.30 3.29
C GLU A 88 38.37 -22.71 3.52
N LYS A 89 38.13 -23.28 4.71
CA LYS A 89 38.56 -24.65 5.06
C LYS A 89 37.81 -25.74 4.30
N ALA A 90 36.57 -25.48 3.89
CA ALA A 90 35.78 -26.42 3.08
C ALA A 90 36.34 -26.60 1.65
N GLY A 91 37.30 -25.75 1.24
CA GLY A 91 38.06 -25.89 0.01
C GLY A 91 37.37 -25.30 -1.22
N VAL A 92 37.65 -25.88 -2.39
CA VAL A 92 37.26 -25.35 -3.72
C VAL A 92 35.76 -25.52 -4.01
N ASN A 93 35.03 -26.23 -3.14
CA ASN A 93 33.62 -26.50 -3.35
C ASN A 93 32.78 -25.22 -3.20
N PRO A 94 31.93 -24.89 -4.18
CA PRO A 94 31.10 -23.69 -4.12
C PRO A 94 29.99 -23.76 -3.06
N PHE A 95 29.71 -24.95 -2.52
CA PHE A 95 28.61 -25.22 -1.58
C PHE A 95 29.08 -26.04 -0.37
N LEU A 96 28.32 -25.96 0.72
CA LEU A 96 28.56 -26.71 1.96
C LEU A 96 28.52 -28.23 1.75
N GLY A 97 27.70 -28.69 0.79
CA GLY A 97 27.58 -30.10 0.42
C GLY A 97 28.51 -30.58 -0.71
N GLY A 98 29.37 -29.72 -1.27
CA GLY A 98 30.26 -30.07 -2.38
C GLY A 98 29.97 -29.28 -3.67
N ALA A 99 29.85 -29.99 -4.80
CA ALA A 99 29.74 -29.37 -6.13
C ALA A 99 28.34 -28.82 -6.48
N THR A 100 27.30 -29.26 -5.76
CA THR A 100 25.90 -28.86 -5.99
C THR A 100 25.30 -28.30 -4.71
N ILE A 101 24.39 -27.33 -4.84
CA ILE A 101 23.63 -26.80 -3.72
C ILE A 101 22.90 -27.93 -2.98
N CYS A 102 23.01 -27.96 -1.65
CA CYS A 102 22.29 -28.92 -0.81
C CYS A 102 21.35 -28.23 0.19
N GLU A 103 20.61 -29.02 0.96
CA GLU A 103 19.66 -28.49 1.96
C GLU A 103 20.36 -27.60 3.00
N ASN A 104 21.60 -27.92 3.37
CA ASN A 104 22.38 -27.12 4.31
C ASN A 104 22.70 -25.74 3.77
N ASP A 105 22.97 -25.62 2.47
CA ASP A 105 23.18 -24.33 1.81
C ASP A 105 21.91 -23.49 1.85
N LEU A 106 20.75 -24.09 1.59
CA LEU A 106 19.47 -23.38 1.61
C LEU A 106 19.15 -22.86 3.00
N VAL A 107 19.34 -23.67 4.03
CA VAL A 107 19.10 -23.26 5.42
C VAL A 107 20.09 -22.20 5.87
N ALA A 108 21.38 -22.37 5.55
CA ALA A 108 22.39 -21.37 5.84
C ALA A 108 22.10 -20.06 5.12
N LEU A 109 21.68 -20.12 3.85
CA LEU A 109 21.32 -18.96 3.06
C LEU A 109 20.13 -18.24 3.69
N GLU A 110 19.08 -18.94 4.10
CA GLU A 110 17.90 -18.32 4.71
C GLU A 110 18.21 -17.61 6.04
N ALA A 111 19.13 -18.17 6.84
CA ALA A 111 19.57 -17.57 8.10
C ALA A 111 20.47 -16.35 7.87
N ILE A 112 21.42 -16.45 6.94
CA ILE A 112 22.45 -15.43 6.69
C ILE A 112 21.91 -14.29 5.83
N PHE A 113 20.97 -14.57 4.93
CA PHE A 113 20.52 -13.63 3.92
C PHE A 113 20.13 -12.25 4.47
N PRO A 114 19.25 -12.12 5.49
CA PRO A 114 18.84 -10.80 5.97
C PRO A 114 20.02 -10.02 6.56
N ILE A 115 20.96 -10.72 7.19
CA ILE A 115 22.11 -10.11 7.85
C ILE A 115 23.16 -9.70 6.82
N PHE A 116 23.58 -10.62 5.95
CA PHE A 116 24.61 -10.35 4.96
C PHE A 116 24.13 -9.39 3.86
N SER A 117 22.87 -9.46 3.45
CA SER A 117 22.33 -8.58 2.39
C SER A 117 21.95 -7.18 2.88
N SER A 118 21.40 -7.05 4.10
CA SER A 118 20.71 -5.83 4.55
C SER A 118 21.41 -5.14 5.73
N VAL A 119 22.23 -5.86 6.50
CA VAL A 119 22.93 -5.32 7.67
C VAL A 119 24.38 -4.93 7.32
N LEU A 120 25.10 -5.79 6.59
CA LEU A 120 26.48 -5.51 6.19
C LEU A 120 26.54 -4.60 4.96
N LEU A 121 27.32 -3.52 5.07
CA LEU A 121 27.58 -2.61 3.96
C LEU A 121 28.46 -3.29 2.89
N PRO A 122 28.41 -2.84 1.62
CA PRO A 122 29.25 -3.39 0.56
C PRO A 122 30.75 -3.41 0.90
N GLN A 123 31.25 -2.40 1.61
CA GLN A 123 32.63 -2.31 2.06
C GLN A 123 32.97 -3.40 3.09
N GLN A 124 32.05 -3.66 4.03
CA GLN A 124 32.22 -4.69 5.07
C GLN A 124 32.14 -6.10 4.50
N ARG A 125 31.31 -6.33 3.48
CA ARG A 125 31.23 -7.64 2.81
C ARG A 125 32.53 -8.03 2.12
N LYS A 126 33.31 -7.06 1.65
CA LYS A 126 34.64 -7.31 1.06
C LYS A 126 35.62 -7.93 2.05
N GLU A 127 35.39 -7.80 3.35
CA GLU A 127 36.18 -8.44 4.40
C GLU A 127 35.89 -9.95 4.52
N TYR A 128 34.85 -10.45 3.84
CA TYR A 128 34.38 -11.84 3.89
C TYR A 128 34.21 -12.44 2.48
N PRO A 129 35.32 -12.62 1.73
CA PRO A 129 35.27 -13.01 0.32
C PRO A 129 34.74 -14.43 0.09
N ASN A 130 34.89 -15.34 1.06
CA ASN A 130 34.41 -16.72 0.92
C ASN A 130 32.89 -16.79 1.11
N ILE A 131 32.36 -16.04 2.08
CA ILE A 131 30.90 -15.87 2.23
C ILE A 131 30.33 -15.23 0.98
N GLN A 132 30.95 -14.17 0.46
CA GLN A 132 30.47 -13.49 -0.74
C GLN A 132 30.37 -14.46 -1.93
N LYS A 133 31.43 -15.24 -2.20
CA LYS A 133 31.44 -16.24 -3.28
C LYS A 133 30.39 -17.32 -3.10
N TRP A 134 30.30 -17.91 -1.91
CA TRP A 134 29.30 -18.94 -1.58
C TRP A 134 27.87 -18.40 -1.73
N PHE A 135 27.63 -17.20 -1.21
CA PHE A 135 26.32 -16.55 -1.26
C PHE A 135 25.87 -16.27 -2.69
N GLU A 136 26.76 -15.75 -3.54
CA GLU A 136 26.50 -15.55 -4.97
C GLU A 136 26.25 -16.88 -5.69
N ALA A 137 27.04 -17.92 -5.41
CA ALA A 137 26.86 -19.24 -6.01
C ALA A 137 25.49 -19.85 -5.65
N CYS A 138 25.07 -19.72 -4.38
CA CYS A 138 23.75 -20.17 -3.93
C CYS A 138 22.61 -19.43 -4.64
N LEU A 139 22.70 -18.10 -4.77
CA LEU A 139 21.69 -17.30 -5.46
C LEU A 139 21.61 -17.60 -6.98
N MET A 140 22.74 -17.92 -7.62
CA MET A 140 22.77 -18.28 -9.04
C MET A 140 22.19 -19.68 -9.32
N GLN A 141 22.34 -20.63 -8.39
CA GLN A 141 21.84 -22.00 -8.55
C GLN A 141 20.40 -22.21 -8.08
N ASP A 142 19.80 -21.34 -7.24
CA ASP A 142 18.38 -21.40 -6.87
C ASP A 142 17.46 -20.93 -8.03
N LYS A 143 17.59 -21.59 -9.19
CA LYS A 143 16.82 -21.32 -10.42
C LYS A 143 15.33 -21.55 -10.25
N ASP A 144 14.95 -22.45 -9.34
CA ASP A 144 13.57 -22.80 -9.04
C ASP A 144 12.91 -21.84 -8.03
N LYS A 145 13.66 -20.85 -7.50
CA LYS A 145 13.20 -19.92 -6.47
C LYS A 145 12.56 -20.64 -5.28
N LYS A 146 13.10 -21.80 -4.89
CA LYS A 146 12.48 -22.66 -3.85
C LYS A 146 12.35 -21.93 -2.52
N LEU A 147 13.24 -20.98 -2.25
CA LEU A 147 13.18 -20.17 -1.04
C LEU A 147 12.20 -18.99 -1.14
N GLY A 148 11.51 -18.77 -2.27
CA GLY A 148 10.66 -17.60 -2.50
C GLY A 148 11.43 -16.27 -2.43
N LEU A 149 12.76 -16.34 -2.47
CA LEU A 149 13.66 -15.22 -2.26
C LEU A 149 13.78 -14.42 -3.57
N HIS A 150 12.84 -13.52 -3.83
CA HIS A 150 12.99 -12.46 -4.84
C HIS A 150 14.02 -11.42 -4.38
N HIS A 151 15.30 -11.77 -4.36
CA HIS A 151 16.32 -10.94 -3.74
C HIS A 151 17.44 -10.59 -4.72
N HIS A 152 17.53 -9.31 -5.07
CA HIS A 152 18.72 -8.73 -5.66
C HIS A 152 19.68 -8.34 -4.53
N MET A 153 20.98 -8.65 -4.66
CA MET A 153 21.98 -8.10 -3.74
C MET A 153 22.01 -6.58 -3.84
N ILE A 154 22.02 -5.90 -2.71
CA ILE A 154 22.22 -4.44 -2.67
C ILE A 154 23.65 -4.15 -3.12
N GLY A 155 23.84 -3.29 -4.12
CA GLY A 155 25.16 -2.70 -4.42
C GLY A 155 25.82 -3.11 -5.75
N GLU A 156 25.18 -3.93 -6.58
CA GLU A 156 25.61 -4.04 -7.98
C GLU A 156 25.07 -2.88 -8.81
N LYS A 157 25.91 -2.36 -9.71
CA LYS A 157 25.54 -1.30 -10.65
C LYS A 157 24.44 -1.83 -11.57
N ARG A 158 23.20 -1.37 -11.37
CA ARG A 158 22.09 -1.70 -12.27
C ARG A 158 22.40 -1.18 -13.68
N ILE A 159 22.41 -2.08 -14.66
CA ILE A 159 22.49 -1.75 -16.08
C ILE A 159 21.07 -1.85 -16.64
N GLY A 160 20.54 -0.74 -17.14
CA GLY A 160 19.23 -0.68 -17.79
C GLY A 160 18.14 0.04 -16.99
N SER A 161 17.07 0.37 -17.70
CA SER A 161 16.03 1.34 -17.37
C SER A 161 15.03 0.88 -16.30
N GLN A 162 15.50 0.68 -15.07
CA GLN A 162 14.65 0.75 -13.88
C GLN A 162 14.91 2.07 -13.16
N ILE A 163 13.86 2.90 -13.09
CA ILE A 163 13.84 4.21 -12.45
C ILE A 163 14.12 4.01 -10.96
N ASP A 164 15.30 4.44 -10.52
CA ASP A 164 15.51 5.24 -9.32
C ASP A 164 16.99 5.66 -9.25
N CYS A 165 17.32 6.72 -9.99
CA CYS A 165 18.50 7.54 -9.73
C CYS A 165 17.98 8.94 -9.42
N PHE A 166 18.25 9.46 -8.22
CA PHE A 166 18.11 10.90 -8.00
C PHE A 166 19.16 11.59 -8.87
N PRO A 167 18.74 12.51 -9.76
CA PRO A 167 19.66 13.11 -10.71
C PRO A 167 20.69 13.97 -9.95
N ASN A 168 21.97 13.85 -10.32
CA ASN A 168 23.07 14.60 -9.71
C ASN A 168 22.76 16.11 -9.78
N SER A 169 22.60 16.76 -8.62
CA SER A 169 22.14 18.14 -8.51
C SER A 169 23.01 19.13 -9.29
N ILE A 170 24.30 18.87 -9.41
CA ILE A 170 25.24 19.69 -10.18
C ILE A 170 24.96 19.54 -11.68
N THR A 171 24.77 18.31 -12.15
CA THR A 171 24.44 18.02 -13.55
C THR A 171 23.06 18.53 -13.93
N VAL A 172 22.07 18.42 -13.03
CA VAL A 172 20.75 19.02 -13.22
C VAL A 172 20.86 20.53 -13.35
N ARG A 173 21.69 21.17 -12.51
CA ARG A 173 21.90 22.61 -12.56
C ARG A 173 22.55 23.03 -13.87
N GLN A 174 23.62 22.35 -14.29
CA GLN A 174 24.30 22.59 -15.57
C GLN A 174 23.34 22.41 -16.75
N ASN A 175 22.55 21.34 -16.77
CA ASN A 175 21.57 21.09 -17.82
C ASN A 175 20.44 22.14 -17.82
N ALA A 176 20.02 22.61 -16.63
CA ALA A 176 19.05 23.68 -16.52
C ALA A 176 19.60 25.01 -17.02
N ASP A 177 20.88 25.30 -16.78
CA ASP A 177 21.52 26.53 -17.24
C ASP A 177 21.76 26.49 -18.76
N VAL A 178 22.18 25.36 -19.33
CA VAL A 178 22.22 25.12 -20.79
C VAL A 178 20.82 25.26 -21.41
N ALA A 179 19.78 24.70 -20.78
CA ALA A 179 18.42 24.85 -21.27
C ALA A 179 17.93 26.30 -21.22
N LYS A 180 18.35 27.11 -20.23
CA LYS A 180 18.04 28.55 -20.20
C LYS A 180 18.74 29.29 -21.33
N GLU A 181 20.00 28.97 -21.62
CA GLU A 181 20.74 29.57 -22.73
C GLU A 181 20.13 29.22 -24.10
N ILE A 182 19.76 27.95 -24.31
CA ILE A 182 19.09 27.51 -25.55
C ILE A 182 17.74 28.21 -25.73
N ASN A 183 17.03 28.47 -24.62
CA ASN A 183 15.74 29.16 -24.66
C ASN A 183 15.88 30.70 -24.64
N LEU A 184 17.10 31.23 -24.53
CA LEU A 184 17.35 32.67 -24.56
C LEU A 184 17.09 33.18 -25.99
N GLY A 185 16.03 33.98 -26.17
CA GLY A 185 15.59 34.48 -27.47
C GLY A 185 14.47 33.66 -28.13
N TYR A 186 14.08 32.51 -27.58
CA TYR A 186 12.88 31.81 -28.01
C TYR A 186 11.64 32.56 -27.51
N LYS A 187 10.95 33.30 -28.39
CA LYS A 187 9.64 33.89 -28.08
C LYS A 187 8.64 32.75 -27.87
N LYS A 188 8.33 32.44 -26.61
CA LYS A 188 7.27 31.48 -26.28
C LYS A 188 5.98 31.96 -26.95
N LYS A 189 5.35 31.08 -27.73
CA LYS A 189 3.98 31.31 -28.18
C LYS A 189 3.12 31.52 -26.93
N GLN A 190 2.27 32.54 -26.97
CA GLN A 190 1.38 32.90 -25.88
C GLN A 190 0.62 31.64 -25.44
N THR A 191 0.76 31.28 -24.17
CA THR A 191 0.21 30.03 -23.67
C THR A 191 -1.32 30.11 -23.67
N GLN A 192 -2.00 28.98 -23.80
CA GLN A 192 -3.47 28.93 -23.75
C GLN A 192 -4.03 29.62 -22.50
N ARG A 193 -3.32 29.54 -21.37
CA ARG A 193 -3.67 30.21 -20.12
C ARG A 193 -3.54 31.74 -20.17
N GLU A 194 -2.56 32.26 -20.91
CA GLU A 194 -2.42 33.71 -21.14
C GLU A 194 -3.47 34.23 -22.11
N MET A 195 -3.83 33.43 -23.13
CA MET A 195 -4.95 33.74 -24.03
C MET A 195 -6.29 33.74 -23.29
N GLU A 196 -6.53 32.76 -22.41
CA GLU A 196 -7.72 32.69 -21.56
C GLU A 196 -7.79 33.84 -20.53
N LYS A 197 -6.64 34.31 -20.03
CA LYS A 197 -6.58 35.45 -19.11
C LYS A 197 -6.87 36.77 -19.82
N ALA A 198 -6.31 36.98 -21.01
CA ALA A 198 -6.61 38.14 -21.85
C ALA A 198 -8.10 38.18 -22.27
N ALA A 199 -8.68 37.02 -22.61
CA ALA A 199 -10.11 36.91 -22.92
C ALA A 199 -11.01 37.21 -21.69
N LYS A 200 -10.59 36.82 -20.48
CA LYS A 200 -11.30 37.16 -19.23
C LYS A 200 -11.21 38.64 -18.85
N GLU A 201 -10.10 39.31 -19.18
CA GLU A 201 -9.94 40.74 -18.95
C GLU A 201 -10.79 41.56 -19.96
N GLN A 202 -10.93 41.09 -21.20
CA GLN A 202 -11.83 41.69 -22.20
C GLN A 202 -13.32 41.43 -21.92
N GLY A 203 -13.66 40.34 -21.22
CA GLY A 203 -15.04 40.00 -20.84
C GLY A 203 -15.59 40.74 -19.60
N LYS A 204 -14.79 41.58 -18.93
CA LYS A 204 -15.18 42.30 -17.69
C LYS A 204 -15.78 43.69 -17.90
N GLU A 205 -15.81 44.20 -19.12
CA GLU A 205 -16.35 45.55 -19.42
C GLU A 205 -17.83 45.57 -19.84
N ALA A 206 -18.49 44.42 -19.93
CA ALA A 206 -19.92 44.36 -20.12
C ALA A 206 -20.56 43.56 -18.99
N THR A 207 -21.34 44.26 -18.17
CA THR A 207 -22.69 43.91 -17.67
C THR A 207 -22.84 44.17 -16.15
N THR A 208 -23.56 45.24 -15.82
CA THR A 208 -24.20 45.51 -14.52
C THR A 208 -25.66 45.02 -14.54
N PRO A 209 -26.39 44.95 -13.40
CA PRO A 209 -26.88 43.69 -12.83
C PRO A 209 -28.40 43.53 -12.90
N SER A 210 -28.90 42.30 -12.72
CA SER A 210 -30.32 42.11 -12.40
C SER A 210 -30.61 40.87 -11.56
N SER A 211 -31.38 41.15 -10.50
CA SER A 211 -32.29 40.35 -9.69
C SER A 211 -31.82 39.11 -8.95
N GLU A 212 -31.85 39.28 -7.63
CA GLU A 212 -32.04 38.31 -6.57
C GLU A 212 -33.15 37.29 -6.87
N THR A 213 -32.88 36.03 -6.54
CA THR A 213 -33.90 35.12 -6.02
C THR A 213 -33.23 34.32 -4.92
N GLU A 214 -33.70 34.51 -3.68
CA GLU A 214 -33.27 33.75 -2.51
C GLU A 214 -33.65 32.28 -2.69
N GLU A 215 -32.66 31.43 -3.02
CA GLU A 215 -32.75 30.00 -2.86
C GLU A 215 -31.72 29.60 -1.80
N ALA A 216 -32.19 28.95 -0.74
CA ALA A 216 -31.42 28.65 0.45
C ALA A 216 -30.09 27.94 0.10
N ALA A 217 -28.97 28.58 0.44
CA ALA A 217 -27.65 28.10 0.09
C ALA A 217 -27.36 26.72 0.72
N PRO A 218 -26.83 25.75 -0.05
CA PRO A 218 -26.39 24.47 0.49
C PRO A 218 -25.17 24.68 1.40
N ILE A 219 -25.21 24.05 2.57
CA ILE A 219 -24.15 24.05 3.58
C ILE A 219 -22.87 23.47 2.96
N THR A 220 -21.75 24.21 3.02
CA THR A 220 -20.43 23.73 2.54
C THR A 220 -19.58 23.30 3.71
N ILE A 221 -18.88 22.16 3.64
CA ILE A 221 -18.20 21.52 4.79
C ILE A 221 -16.90 22.19 5.25
N ALA A 222 -16.46 23.27 4.61
CA ALA A 222 -15.63 24.23 5.35
C ALA A 222 -16.29 24.64 6.69
N GLN A 223 -17.63 24.53 6.79
CA GLN A 223 -18.43 24.82 7.98
C GLN A 223 -18.72 23.60 8.88
N LEU A 224 -18.61 22.35 8.39
CA LEU A 224 -19.03 21.20 9.20
C LEU A 224 -17.92 20.69 10.14
N GLY A 225 -16.64 20.67 9.72
CA GLY A 225 -15.52 20.33 10.61
C GLY A 225 -15.68 19.02 11.40
N LEU A 226 -16.56 18.12 10.95
CA LEU A 226 -17.00 16.98 11.74
C LEU A 226 -15.93 15.89 11.70
N VAL A 227 -15.51 15.48 12.90
CA VAL A 227 -14.79 14.22 13.09
C VAL A 227 -15.75 13.06 12.77
N GLN A 228 -15.21 11.91 12.35
CA GLN A 228 -15.96 10.73 11.90
C GLN A 228 -17.12 10.32 12.84
N GLU A 229 -16.91 10.37 14.15
CA GLU A 229 -17.95 10.09 15.16
C GLU A 229 -19.13 11.05 15.08
N ALA A 230 -18.86 12.34 14.90
CA ALA A 230 -19.90 13.36 14.78
C ALA A 230 -20.66 13.24 13.45
N ALA A 231 -19.97 12.86 12.37
CA ALA A 231 -20.58 12.56 11.08
C ALA A 231 -21.49 11.32 11.17
N GLN A 232 -21.06 10.27 11.87
CA GLN A 232 -21.88 9.09 12.14
C GLN A 232 -23.11 9.45 12.97
N LYS A 233 -22.93 10.17 14.08
CA LYS A 233 -24.04 10.62 14.94
C LYS A 233 -25.06 11.43 14.14
N ARG A 234 -24.60 12.37 13.31
CA ARG A 234 -25.48 13.18 12.44
C ARG A 234 -26.31 12.32 11.49
N LEU A 235 -25.70 11.29 10.89
CA LEU A 235 -26.43 10.33 10.06
C LEU A 235 -27.45 9.54 10.88
N TRP A 236 -27.09 9.11 12.09
CA TRP A 236 -27.99 8.34 12.96
C TRP A 236 -29.16 9.16 13.48
N ASP A 237 -28.94 10.42 13.86
CA ASP A 237 -30.00 11.36 14.24
C ASP A 237 -30.98 11.56 13.07
N LYS A 238 -30.46 11.63 11.83
CA LYS A 238 -31.28 11.72 10.62
C LYS A 238 -32.10 10.46 10.39
N LEU A 239 -31.48 9.28 10.50
CA LEU A 239 -32.18 8.01 10.36
C LEU A 239 -33.27 7.85 11.42
N ALA A 240 -33.00 8.24 12.67
CA ALA A 240 -33.98 8.22 13.75
C ALA A 240 -35.18 9.14 13.45
N SER A 241 -34.96 10.31 12.84
CA SER A 241 -36.05 11.19 12.39
C SER A 241 -36.95 10.57 11.30
N MET A 242 -36.47 9.52 10.64
CA MET A 242 -37.17 8.73 9.63
C MET A 242 -37.68 7.38 10.18
N ASP A 243 -37.70 7.22 11.51
CA ASP A 243 -38.09 5.97 12.21
C ASP A 243 -37.19 4.76 11.84
N VAL A 244 -35.93 5.03 11.54
CA VAL A 244 -34.91 4.01 11.26
C VAL A 244 -33.85 4.04 12.35
N THR A 245 -33.73 2.95 13.09
CA THR A 245 -32.72 2.83 14.15
C THR A 245 -31.58 1.90 13.71
N PRO A 246 -30.33 2.37 13.64
CA PRO A 246 -29.17 1.51 13.46
C PRO A 246 -29.04 0.47 14.57
N TYR A 247 -28.60 -0.74 14.21
CA TYR A 247 -28.33 -1.81 15.17
C TYR A 247 -26.98 -2.48 14.87
N LYS A 248 -26.40 -3.09 15.89
CA LYS A 248 -25.13 -3.81 15.78
C LYS A 248 -25.34 -5.11 15.01
N GLU A 249 -24.49 -5.39 14.04
CA GLU A 249 -24.52 -6.65 13.32
C GLU A 249 -23.98 -7.79 14.21
N GLU A 250 -24.79 -8.84 14.40
CA GLU A 250 -24.45 -9.94 15.33
C GLU A 250 -23.52 -10.99 14.70
N ASN A 251 -23.64 -11.21 13.39
CA ASN A 251 -22.94 -12.29 12.67
C ASN A 251 -21.96 -11.72 11.64
N VAL A 252 -21.03 -10.89 12.11
CA VAL A 252 -20.01 -10.30 11.23
C VAL A 252 -19.00 -11.37 10.83
N ASP A 253 -18.90 -11.64 9.53
CA ASP A 253 -17.81 -12.45 8.97
C ASP A 253 -16.53 -11.59 8.92
N LEU A 254 -15.61 -11.85 9.85
CA LEU A 254 -14.35 -11.11 9.98
C LEU A 254 -13.34 -11.47 8.87
N ASP A 255 -13.49 -12.62 8.21
CA ASP A 255 -12.56 -13.13 7.21
C ASP A 255 -13.00 -12.79 5.78
N ALA A 256 -14.26 -12.39 5.58
CA ALA A 256 -14.77 -12.03 4.27
C ALA A 256 -14.17 -10.73 3.74
N LYS A 257 -13.70 -10.76 2.49
CA LYS A 257 -13.26 -9.57 1.74
C LYS A 257 -14.39 -8.57 1.44
N ARG A 258 -15.65 -8.99 1.63
CA ARG A 258 -16.86 -8.20 1.44
C ARG A 258 -17.79 -8.48 2.62
N PRO A 259 -18.46 -7.47 3.20
CA PRO A 259 -19.46 -7.71 4.23
C PRO A 259 -20.53 -8.70 3.71
N VAL A 260 -20.72 -9.80 4.44
CA VAL A 260 -21.73 -10.81 4.11
C VAL A 260 -23.06 -10.37 4.69
N GLY A 261 -24.16 -10.48 3.92
CA GLY A 261 -25.51 -10.08 4.37
C GLY A 261 -25.92 -8.65 4.02
N HIS A 262 -25.02 -7.80 3.52
CA HIS A 262 -25.37 -6.49 2.99
C HIS A 262 -26.08 -6.56 1.64
N SER A 263 -26.98 -5.62 1.40
CA SER A 263 -27.63 -5.44 0.09
C SER A 263 -26.75 -4.67 -0.90
N THR A 264 -25.80 -3.87 -0.42
CA THR A 264 -25.01 -2.95 -1.25
C THR A 264 -23.50 -3.20 -1.19
N HIS A 265 -22.87 -3.03 -2.35
CA HIS A 265 -21.42 -2.88 -2.48
C HIS A 265 -21.10 -1.50 -3.02
N ASN A 266 -20.20 -0.79 -2.33
CA ASN A 266 -19.90 0.62 -2.61
C ASN A 266 -18.41 0.81 -2.91
N LEU A 267 -18.11 1.60 -3.95
CA LEU A 267 -16.75 1.94 -4.36
C LEU A 267 -16.65 3.45 -4.58
N LEU A 268 -15.75 4.11 -3.86
CA LEU A 268 -15.38 5.49 -4.17
C LEU A 268 -14.24 5.50 -5.19
N VAL A 269 -14.52 6.06 -6.36
CA VAL A 269 -13.57 6.17 -7.47
C VAL A 269 -13.41 7.61 -7.93
N LYS A 270 -12.35 7.87 -8.68
CA LYS A 270 -12.11 9.14 -9.36
C LYS A 270 -11.70 8.94 -10.80
N ASP A 271 -12.10 9.87 -11.66
CA ASP A 271 -11.54 9.95 -13.01
C ASP A 271 -10.08 10.44 -12.96
N LYS A 272 -9.23 9.80 -13.75
CA LYS A 272 -7.82 10.16 -13.86
C LYS A 272 -7.61 11.56 -14.43
N LYS A 273 -8.46 12.01 -15.37
CA LYS A 273 -8.28 13.28 -16.09
C LYS A 273 -8.95 14.44 -15.34
N SER A 274 -10.27 14.39 -15.16
CA SER A 274 -11.04 15.48 -14.53
C SER A 274 -10.86 15.54 -13.01
N LYS A 275 -10.42 14.43 -12.39
CA LYS A 275 -10.42 14.25 -10.92
C LYS A 275 -11.81 14.20 -10.28
N GLN A 276 -12.87 14.18 -11.08
CA GLN A 276 -14.25 14.00 -10.62
C GLN A 276 -14.36 12.74 -9.77
N LEU A 277 -14.95 12.87 -8.59
CA LEU A 277 -15.25 11.75 -7.69
C LEU A 277 -16.62 11.16 -8.03
N TYR A 278 -16.71 9.83 -7.98
CA TYR A 278 -17.94 9.08 -8.12
C TYR A 278 -18.06 8.07 -6.99
N LEU A 279 -19.22 8.01 -6.33
CA LEU A 279 -19.55 6.93 -5.41
C LEU A 279 -20.43 5.92 -6.15
N ILE A 280 -19.85 4.76 -6.48
CA ILE A 280 -20.55 3.69 -7.17
C ILE A 280 -21.24 2.80 -6.13
N ALA A 281 -22.56 2.69 -6.19
CA ALA A 281 -23.35 1.82 -5.32
C ALA A 281 -24.08 0.76 -6.17
N THR A 282 -23.78 -0.51 -5.91
CA THR A 282 -24.33 -1.65 -6.66
C THR A 282 -24.98 -2.66 -5.71
N ARG A 283 -25.84 -3.54 -6.24
CA ARG A 283 -26.28 -4.73 -5.50
C ARG A 283 -25.08 -5.63 -5.19
N GLN A 284 -25.10 -6.32 -4.05
CA GLN A 284 -23.99 -7.17 -3.59
C GLN A 284 -23.58 -8.28 -4.59
N SER A 285 -24.54 -8.78 -5.38
CA SER A 285 -24.33 -9.81 -6.40
C SER A 285 -23.65 -9.29 -7.68
N VAL A 286 -23.58 -7.97 -7.86
CA VAL A 286 -23.05 -7.33 -9.07
C VAL A 286 -21.56 -7.03 -8.91
N ASN A 287 -20.80 -7.17 -9.98
CA ASN A 287 -19.41 -6.77 -10.03
C ASN A 287 -19.22 -5.60 -11.02
N ALA A 288 -18.94 -4.41 -10.50
CA ALA A 288 -18.79 -3.21 -11.32
C ALA A 288 -17.47 -3.24 -12.13
N ASN A 289 -17.55 -3.40 -13.44
CA ASN A 289 -16.39 -3.24 -14.32
C ASN A 289 -16.06 -1.76 -14.51
N LEU A 290 -15.00 -1.28 -13.85
CA LEU A 290 -14.57 0.12 -13.90
C LEU A 290 -14.19 0.61 -15.30
N LYS A 291 -13.76 -0.28 -16.21
CA LYS A 291 -13.40 0.10 -17.59
C LYS A 291 -14.63 0.44 -18.41
N ASP A 292 -15.68 -0.36 -18.29
CA ASP A 292 -16.93 -0.13 -19.02
C ASP A 292 -17.72 1.01 -18.40
N LEU A 293 -17.69 1.12 -17.07
CA LEU A 293 -18.27 2.25 -16.36
C LEU A 293 -17.60 3.57 -16.73
N ALA A 294 -16.27 3.59 -16.94
CA ALA A 294 -15.58 4.79 -17.40
C ALA A 294 -16.14 5.30 -18.74
N LYS A 295 -16.46 4.39 -19.67
CA LYS A 295 -17.09 4.74 -20.95
C LYS A 295 -18.49 5.32 -20.74
N LYS A 296 -19.32 4.66 -19.91
CA LYS A 296 -20.69 5.12 -19.61
C LYS A 296 -20.73 6.50 -18.96
N LEU A 297 -19.73 6.84 -18.14
CA LEU A 297 -19.60 8.12 -17.46
C LEU A 297 -18.80 9.18 -18.25
N ASN A 298 -18.38 8.86 -19.49
CA ASN A 298 -17.47 9.70 -20.28
C ASN A 298 -16.18 10.10 -19.51
N ALA A 299 -15.71 9.21 -18.63
CA ALA A 299 -14.47 9.34 -17.89
C ALA A 299 -13.31 8.72 -18.68
N LYS A 300 -12.09 9.25 -18.51
CA LYS A 300 -10.91 8.70 -19.18
C LYS A 300 -10.52 7.34 -18.59
N GLU A 301 -10.46 7.27 -17.27
CA GLU A 301 -10.06 6.06 -16.53
C GLU A 301 -10.48 6.22 -15.07
N LEU A 302 -11.30 5.29 -14.56
CA LEU A 302 -11.70 5.28 -13.15
C LEU A 302 -10.67 4.54 -12.29
N ARG A 303 -10.31 5.13 -11.16
CA ARG A 303 -9.39 4.56 -10.16
C ARG A 303 -9.96 4.74 -8.76
N LEU A 304 -9.67 3.83 -7.84
CA LEU A 304 -10.05 4.03 -6.43
C LEU A 304 -9.53 5.37 -5.90
N ALA A 305 -10.38 6.07 -5.17
CA ALA A 305 -9.97 7.26 -4.43
C ALA A 305 -9.04 6.86 -3.28
N ARG A 306 -8.04 7.71 -2.98
CA ARG A 306 -7.05 7.42 -1.92
C ARG A 306 -7.51 7.83 -0.53
N SER A 307 -8.43 8.77 -0.45
CA SER A 307 -9.03 9.25 0.79
C SER A 307 -10.42 9.77 0.47
N SER A 308 -11.35 9.51 1.37
CA SER A 308 -12.69 10.09 1.39
C SER A 308 -12.87 11.10 2.52
N LYS A 309 -11.82 11.43 3.26
CA LYS A 309 -11.93 12.20 4.51
C LYS A 309 -12.48 13.59 4.26
N GLU A 310 -11.95 14.24 3.24
CA GLU A 310 -12.32 15.60 2.86
C GLU A 310 -13.76 15.68 2.34
N CYS A 311 -14.25 14.63 1.67
CA CYS A 311 -15.57 14.59 1.06
C CYS A 311 -16.68 14.00 1.94
N LEU A 312 -16.42 12.87 2.60
CA LEU A 312 -17.45 12.06 3.29
C LEU A 312 -17.18 11.92 4.80
N CYS A 313 -16.17 12.60 5.36
CA CYS A 313 -15.73 12.47 6.76
C CYS A 313 -15.32 11.04 7.17
N ILE A 314 -14.85 10.23 6.21
CA ILE A 314 -14.41 8.85 6.43
C ILE A 314 -12.99 8.70 5.87
N ASP A 315 -12.04 8.21 6.67
CA ASP A 315 -10.64 8.09 6.23
C ASP A 315 -10.45 6.98 5.19
N ASN A 316 -10.75 5.73 5.56
CA ASN A 316 -10.63 4.54 4.73
C ASN A 316 -11.65 3.50 5.18
N GLY A 317 -12.20 2.66 4.31
CA GLY A 317 -13.13 1.58 4.70
C GLY A 317 -14.55 2.09 5.04
N CYS A 318 -15.53 1.19 5.05
CA CYS A 318 -16.94 1.44 5.41
C CYS A 318 -17.62 2.65 4.70
N ILE A 319 -17.19 3.00 3.48
CA ILE A 319 -17.90 3.99 2.66
C ILE A 319 -19.19 3.35 2.17
N THR A 320 -20.33 4.00 2.42
CA THR A 320 -21.65 3.51 2.00
C THR A 320 -22.42 4.59 1.27
N LEU A 321 -23.51 4.19 0.61
CA LEU A 321 -24.41 5.14 -0.03
C LEU A 321 -24.96 6.19 0.97
N LEU A 322 -25.14 5.80 2.24
CA LEU A 322 -25.59 6.71 3.30
C LEU A 322 -24.51 7.73 3.72
N SER A 323 -23.23 7.45 3.46
CA SER A 323 -22.14 8.39 3.73
C SER A 323 -22.28 9.70 2.93
N LEU A 324 -23.02 9.69 1.81
CA LEU A 324 -23.31 10.90 1.05
C LEU A 324 -24.10 11.95 1.83
N TYR A 325 -24.81 11.58 2.89
CA TYR A 325 -25.49 12.55 3.74
C TYR A 325 -24.51 13.57 4.37
N ASN A 326 -23.25 13.15 4.57
CA ASN A 326 -22.17 14.00 5.06
C ASN A 326 -21.26 14.50 3.92
N ASN A 327 -21.74 14.49 2.67
CA ASN A 327 -20.94 14.90 1.53
C ASN A 327 -20.67 16.41 1.54
N SER A 328 -19.39 16.78 1.44
CA SER A 328 -18.92 18.15 1.29
C SER A 328 -18.59 18.57 -0.12
N GLY A 329 -18.25 17.59 -0.93
CA GLY A 329 -17.50 17.80 -2.14
C GLY A 329 -18.33 17.51 -3.36
N GLU A 330 -17.69 17.57 -4.51
CA GLU A 330 -18.31 17.18 -5.76
C GLU A 330 -18.20 15.66 -5.93
N VAL A 331 -19.02 14.91 -5.18
CA VAL A 331 -19.15 13.45 -5.33
C VAL A 331 -20.44 13.15 -6.08
N VAL A 332 -20.31 12.51 -7.25
CA VAL A 332 -21.45 12.10 -8.07
C VAL A 332 -21.88 10.69 -7.66
N PRO A 333 -23.11 10.48 -7.17
CA PRO A 333 -23.63 9.14 -6.89
C PRO A 333 -23.88 8.41 -8.20
N VAL A 334 -23.37 7.19 -8.35
CA VAL A 334 -23.61 6.31 -9.49
C VAL A 334 -24.24 5.04 -8.97
N ILE A 335 -25.54 4.90 -9.18
CA ILE A 335 -26.36 3.89 -8.51
C ILE A 335 -26.82 2.85 -9.53
N ASP A 336 -26.73 1.57 -9.16
CA ASP A 336 -27.35 0.51 -9.94
C ASP A 336 -28.87 0.74 -10.05
N SER A 337 -29.37 0.87 -11.27
CA SER A 337 -30.77 1.13 -11.57
C SER A 337 -31.74 0.14 -10.91
N LYS A 338 -31.28 -1.10 -10.69
CA LYS A 338 -32.06 -2.17 -10.05
C LYS A 338 -31.90 -2.22 -8.53
N LEU A 339 -31.03 -1.39 -7.94
CA LEU A 339 -30.81 -1.36 -6.49
C LEU A 339 -31.94 -0.65 -5.74
N LEU A 340 -32.46 0.45 -6.30
CA LEU A 340 -33.49 1.28 -5.67
C LEU A 340 -34.86 1.14 -6.36
N THR A 341 -35.12 0.00 -6.99
CA THR A 341 -36.43 -0.31 -7.57
C THR A 341 -37.47 -0.42 -6.46
N ASP A 342 -38.59 0.28 -6.65
CA ASP A 342 -39.66 0.33 -5.66
C ASP A 342 -40.39 -1.03 -5.62
N GLY A 343 -40.22 -1.76 -4.52
CA GLY A 343 -40.83 -3.08 -4.31
C GLY A 343 -40.96 -3.48 -2.84
N GLY A 344 -40.83 -2.53 -1.90
CA GLY A 344 -40.91 -2.79 -0.46
C GLY A 344 -39.73 -3.58 0.14
N GLN A 345 -38.76 -4.02 -0.69
CA GLN A 345 -37.56 -4.70 -0.20
C GLN A 345 -36.74 -3.76 0.68
N LYS A 346 -36.42 -4.22 1.89
CA LYS A 346 -35.47 -3.53 2.77
C LYS A 346 -34.05 -3.77 2.28
N LEU A 347 -33.28 -2.69 2.18
CA LEU A 347 -31.87 -2.68 1.86
C LEU A 347 -31.10 -2.65 3.18
N ARG A 348 -30.30 -3.68 3.42
CA ARG A 348 -29.34 -3.71 4.52
C ARG A 348 -28.09 -2.94 4.11
N ILE A 349 -27.85 -1.81 4.76
CA ILE A 349 -26.72 -0.91 4.47
C ILE A 349 -25.98 -0.62 5.78
N CYS A 350 -24.65 -0.59 5.74
CA CYS A 350 -23.86 -0.13 6.86
C CYS A 350 -24.12 1.37 7.13
N SER A 351 -24.39 1.70 8.39
CA SER A 351 -24.67 3.06 8.87
C SER A 351 -23.40 3.79 9.33
N GLY A 352 -22.23 3.28 8.95
CA GLY A 352 -20.91 3.79 9.32
C GLY A 352 -20.35 3.12 10.57
N CYS A 353 -19.02 3.01 10.62
CA CYS A 353 -18.25 2.59 11.79
C CYS A 353 -17.43 3.78 12.32
N THR A 354 -17.13 3.82 13.61
CA THR A 354 -16.18 4.81 14.16
C THR A 354 -14.73 4.47 13.81
N ASN A 355 -14.36 3.17 13.78
CA ASN A 355 -13.08 2.69 13.26
C ASN A 355 -13.25 1.69 12.08
N PRO A 356 -13.11 2.11 10.83
CA PRO A 356 -13.39 1.23 9.70
C PRO A 356 -12.49 -0.01 9.55
N GLN A 357 -11.40 -0.10 10.32
CA GLN A 357 -10.52 -1.29 10.38
C GLN A 357 -10.97 -2.31 11.44
N ASP A 358 -11.88 -1.93 12.32
CA ASP A 358 -12.48 -2.82 13.31
C ASP A 358 -13.90 -3.17 12.88
N HIS A 359 -14.05 -4.36 12.32
CA HIS A 359 -15.34 -4.89 11.87
C HIS A 359 -16.25 -5.32 13.04
N SER A 360 -15.77 -5.38 14.29
CA SER A 360 -16.59 -5.80 15.44
C SER A 360 -17.65 -4.78 15.87
N GLN A 361 -17.51 -3.52 15.42
CA GLN A 361 -18.44 -2.42 15.72
C GLN A 361 -19.41 -2.13 14.56
N HIS A 362 -19.52 -3.04 13.61
CA HIS A 362 -20.29 -2.83 12.40
C HIS A 362 -21.77 -2.62 12.75
N ASN A 363 -22.27 -1.43 12.40
CA ASN A 363 -23.68 -1.09 12.57
C ASN A 363 -24.33 -1.05 11.19
N VAL A 364 -25.52 -1.64 11.13
CA VAL A 364 -26.31 -1.73 9.91
C VAL A 364 -27.70 -1.14 10.14
N VAL A 365 -28.34 -0.77 9.04
CA VAL A 365 -29.73 -0.36 8.99
C VAL A 365 -30.45 -1.11 7.88
N ASP A 366 -31.70 -1.45 8.11
CA ASP A 366 -32.59 -2.00 7.09
C ASP A 366 -33.55 -0.88 6.63
N VAL A 367 -33.25 -0.26 5.49
CA VAL A 367 -33.96 0.92 4.96
C VAL A 367 -34.70 0.62 3.67
N THR A 368 -35.78 1.33 3.39
CA THR A 368 -36.46 1.24 2.08
C THR A 368 -35.74 2.08 1.03
N ALA A 369 -36.02 1.82 -0.25
CA ALA A 369 -35.53 2.66 -1.34
C ALA A 369 -35.97 4.14 -1.19
N ALA A 370 -37.15 4.39 -0.61
CA ALA A 370 -37.66 5.74 -0.35
C ALA A 370 -36.77 6.50 0.64
N VAL A 371 -36.42 5.88 1.77
CA VAL A 371 -35.52 6.47 2.78
C VAL A 371 -34.16 6.81 2.16
N VAL A 372 -33.59 5.90 1.36
CA VAL A 372 -32.32 6.15 0.67
C VAL A 372 -32.44 7.33 -0.30
N LYS A 373 -33.51 7.37 -1.10
CA LYS A 373 -33.77 8.48 -2.03
C LYS A 373 -33.90 9.82 -1.28
N ASP A 374 -34.56 9.86 -0.13
CA ASP A 374 -34.71 11.09 0.65
C ASP A 374 -33.40 11.57 1.28
N ILE A 375 -32.57 10.63 1.79
CA ILE A 375 -31.21 10.95 2.25
C ILE A 375 -30.36 11.51 1.11
N LEU A 376 -30.49 10.97 -0.12
CA LEU A 376 -29.78 11.48 -1.29
C LEU A 376 -30.27 12.86 -1.72
N LYS A 377 -31.56 13.17 -1.63
CA LYS A 377 -32.09 14.52 -1.91
C LYS A 377 -31.54 15.57 -0.96
N GLU A 378 -31.35 15.20 0.31
CA GLU A 378 -30.77 16.08 1.33
C GLU A 378 -29.23 16.09 1.31
N SER A 379 -28.61 15.22 0.52
CA SER A 379 -27.17 15.23 0.32
C SER A 379 -26.76 16.35 -0.63
N ASN A 380 -25.62 16.99 -0.35
CA ASN A 380 -25.02 17.99 -1.23
C ASN A 380 -24.37 17.32 -2.45
N THR A 381 -25.15 16.69 -3.33
CA THR A 381 -24.68 15.98 -4.52
C THR A 381 -25.35 16.49 -5.79
N SER A 382 -24.72 16.32 -6.95
CA SER A 382 -25.24 16.73 -8.26
C SER A 382 -26.38 15.85 -8.80
N GLY A 383 -27.03 15.08 -7.93
CA GLY A 383 -28.05 14.09 -8.28
C GLY A 383 -27.46 12.74 -8.71
N PRO A 384 -28.18 11.62 -8.48
CA PRO A 384 -27.69 10.29 -8.81
C PRO A 384 -27.77 9.99 -10.32
N ILE A 385 -26.74 9.35 -10.85
CA ILE A 385 -26.75 8.73 -12.18
C ILE A 385 -27.14 7.25 -12.00
N TYR A 386 -28.23 6.83 -12.63
CA TYR A 386 -28.65 5.44 -12.62
C TYR A 386 -28.09 4.66 -13.80
N ILE A 387 -27.47 3.51 -13.54
CA ILE A 387 -26.86 2.66 -14.57
C ILE A 387 -27.32 1.22 -14.38
N ASP A 388 -27.69 0.54 -15.47
CA ASP A 388 -27.82 -0.92 -15.46
C ASP A 388 -26.43 -1.57 -15.57
N PHE A 389 -26.11 -2.43 -14.61
CA PHE A 389 -24.82 -3.12 -14.48
C PHE A 389 -24.87 -4.57 -14.96
N GLU A 390 -26.04 -5.07 -15.37
CA GLU A 390 -26.21 -6.40 -15.97
C GLU A 390 -25.91 -6.41 -17.48
#